data_AF-A0A971WFJ9-F1
#
_entry.id   AF-A0A971WFJ9-F1
#
_cell.length_a   1.000
_cell.length_b   1.000
_cell.length_c   1.000
_cell.angle_alpha   90.00
_cell.angle_beta   90.00
_cell.angle_gamma   90.00
#
_symmetry.space_group_name_H-M   'P 1'
#
loop_
_entity.id
_entity.type
_entity.pdbx_description
1 polymer ?
#
loop_
_entity_poly.entity_id
_entity_poly.type
_entity_poly.pdbx_seq_one_letter_code
_entity_poly.pdbx_strand_id
1 'polypeptide(L)'
;MRRRAIISVSDKTGIVEFAKGLQSLGFEILSTGGTAKILSESGIGCTSVSQITGFPECLDGRVKTLHPAIHGGILAMRSNPEHMEQIKKLNIEPIDIVCINLYPFKETILKEDVTLETAVENIDIGGPTMLRAAAKNWQDVVVVVDPSDYKTVIDELKANDEVSKQTKFRLAGVVFEHTAKYDALISSYLRSKRGDDVLPDNLTLTYE
;
A
#
# COMPACT_ATOMS: atom_id res chain seq x y z
N MET A 1 -14.48 9.89 15.13
CA MET A 1 -14.38 8.86 14.06
C MET A 1 -13.24 7.93 14.44
N ARG A 2 -13.34 6.64 14.13
CA ARG A 2 -12.29 5.66 14.43
C ARG A 2 -11.15 5.86 13.44
N ARG A 3 -9.88 5.84 13.90
CA ARG A 3 -8.72 5.92 12.99
C ARG A 3 -8.51 4.57 12.32
N ARG A 4 -8.18 4.54 11.04
CA ARG A 4 -8.05 3.30 10.24
C ARG A 4 -6.68 3.18 9.60
N ALA A 5 -6.10 1.99 9.68
CA ALA A 5 -4.85 1.65 9.02
C ALA A 5 -5.07 0.44 8.11
N ILE A 6 -4.80 0.58 6.81
CA ILE A 6 -4.70 -0.57 5.89
C ILE A 6 -3.28 -1.11 5.97
N ILE A 7 -3.16 -2.42 6.22
CA ILE A 7 -1.89 -3.13 6.24
C ILE A 7 -1.96 -4.32 5.29
N SER A 8 -1.14 -4.29 4.24
CA SER A 8 -1.03 -5.38 3.26
C SER A 8 0.41 -5.47 2.77
N VAL A 9 1.18 -6.37 3.37
CA VAL A 9 2.62 -6.48 3.12
C VAL A 9 2.97 -7.88 2.63
N SER A 10 3.96 -8.00 1.76
CA SER A 10 4.66 -9.23 1.40
C SER A 10 5.76 -9.55 2.41
N ASP A 11 6.66 -8.60 2.69
CA ASP A 11 7.65 -8.70 3.77
C ASP A 11 6.97 -8.46 5.13
N LYS A 12 7.09 -9.43 6.03
CA LYS A 12 6.46 -9.44 7.36
C LYS A 12 7.36 -8.90 8.47
N THR A 13 8.56 -8.44 8.15
CA THR A 13 9.51 -7.89 9.11
C THR A 13 8.87 -6.77 9.92
N GLY A 14 8.81 -6.93 11.25
CA GLY A 14 8.30 -5.93 12.19
C GLY A 14 6.80 -5.60 12.10
N ILE A 15 6.02 -6.30 11.27
CA ILE A 15 4.62 -5.91 11.01
C ILE A 15 3.71 -6.13 12.22
N VAL A 16 4.02 -7.14 13.04
CA VAL A 16 3.25 -7.48 14.24
C VAL A 16 3.43 -6.38 15.29
N GLU A 17 4.67 -5.93 15.52
CA GLU A 17 5.00 -4.85 16.43
C GLU A 17 4.38 -3.53 15.98
N PHE A 18 4.47 -3.24 14.68
CA PHE A 18 3.88 -2.05 14.08
C PHE A 18 2.35 -2.04 14.26
N ALA A 19 1.66 -3.12 13.90
CA ALA A 19 0.22 -3.24 14.03
C ALA A 19 -0.25 -3.21 15.49
N LYS A 20 0.49 -3.83 16.43
CA LYS A 20 0.23 -3.70 17.88
C LYS A 20 0.36 -2.25 18.35
N GLY A 21 1.39 -1.55 17.89
CA GLY A 21 1.59 -0.13 18.17
C GLY A 21 0.39 0.71 17.73
N LEU A 22 -0.06 0.53 16.49
CA LEU A 22 -1.24 1.20 15.95
C LEU A 22 -2.53 0.85 16.72
N GLN A 23 -2.75 -0.43 17.02
CA GLN A 23 -3.92 -0.86 17.77
C GLN A 23 -3.95 -0.25 19.18
N SER A 24 -2.79 -0.15 19.85
CA SER A 24 -2.66 0.50 21.16
C SER A 24 -2.98 2.00 21.14
N LEU A 25 -2.84 2.64 19.97
CA LEU A 25 -3.20 4.02 19.71
C LEU A 25 -4.65 4.17 19.23
N GLY A 26 -5.45 3.10 19.25
CA GLY A 26 -6.87 3.11 18.90
C GLY A 26 -7.16 3.00 17.40
N PHE A 27 -6.19 2.62 16.57
CA PHE A 27 -6.43 2.36 15.16
C PHE A 27 -7.17 1.02 14.96
N GLU A 28 -8.15 1.03 14.07
CA GLU A 28 -8.69 -0.16 13.45
C GLU A 28 -7.74 -0.64 12.35
N ILE A 29 -7.35 -1.91 12.42
CA ILE A 29 -6.51 -2.52 11.41
C ILE A 29 -7.39 -3.16 10.34
N LEU A 30 -7.18 -2.73 9.09
CA LEU A 30 -7.78 -3.33 7.90
C LEU A 30 -6.71 -4.17 7.20
N SER A 31 -6.97 -5.45 6.96
CA SER A 31 -5.98 -6.34 6.33
C SER A 31 -6.64 -7.50 5.59
N THR A 32 -5.91 -8.12 4.65
CA THR A 32 -6.37 -9.31 3.92
C THR A 32 -5.23 -10.33 3.73
N GLY A 33 -5.59 -11.53 3.26
CA GLY A 33 -4.65 -12.56 2.85
C GLY A 33 -3.66 -12.97 3.96
N GLY A 34 -2.41 -13.21 3.56
CA GLY A 34 -1.36 -13.64 4.49
C GLY A 34 -1.03 -12.61 5.57
N THR A 35 -1.26 -11.33 5.33
CA THR A 35 -1.05 -10.28 6.35
C THR A 35 -2.12 -10.37 7.43
N ALA A 36 -3.40 -10.51 7.07
CA ALA A 36 -4.46 -10.69 8.06
C ALA A 36 -4.24 -11.95 8.91
N LYS A 37 -3.75 -13.04 8.30
CA LYS A 37 -3.46 -14.29 9.01
C LYS A 37 -2.40 -14.10 10.11
N ILE A 38 -1.23 -13.56 9.79
CA ILE A 38 -0.15 -13.40 10.77
C ILE A 38 -0.52 -12.43 11.90
N LEU A 39 -1.29 -11.38 11.58
CA LEU A 39 -1.79 -10.43 12.57
C LEU A 39 -2.80 -11.10 13.51
N SER A 40 -3.75 -11.86 12.97
CA SER A 40 -4.74 -12.62 13.77
C SER A 40 -4.08 -13.66 14.67
N GLU A 41 -3.12 -14.43 14.15
CA GLU A 41 -2.32 -15.40 14.93
C GLU A 41 -1.54 -14.73 16.07
N SER A 42 -1.21 -13.44 15.93
CA SER A 42 -0.53 -12.63 16.93
C SER A 42 -1.49 -11.91 17.89
N GLY A 43 -2.80 -12.20 17.84
CA GLY A 43 -3.84 -11.61 18.69
C GLY A 43 -4.31 -10.22 18.26
N ILE A 44 -3.99 -9.78 17.04
CA ILE A 44 -4.33 -8.45 16.52
C ILE A 44 -5.63 -8.56 15.71
N GLY A 45 -6.68 -7.91 16.20
CA GLY A 45 -7.97 -7.87 15.52
C GLY A 45 -7.88 -7.12 14.20
N CYS A 46 -8.28 -7.77 13.11
CA CYS A 46 -8.29 -7.20 11.76
C CYS A 46 -9.70 -7.26 11.16
N THR A 47 -10.14 -6.18 10.55
CA THR A 47 -11.31 -6.14 9.68
C THR A 47 -10.86 -6.41 8.25
N SER A 48 -11.56 -7.26 7.49
CA SER A 48 -11.17 -7.53 6.10
C SER A 48 -11.58 -6.39 5.17
N VAL A 49 -10.80 -6.16 4.10
CA VAL A 49 -11.18 -5.19 3.06
C VAL A 49 -12.52 -5.57 2.40
N SER A 50 -12.82 -6.86 2.25
CA SER A 50 -14.12 -7.32 1.73
C SER A 50 -15.29 -6.96 2.64
N GLN A 51 -15.11 -6.95 3.96
CA GLN A 51 -16.12 -6.47 4.91
C GLN A 51 -16.41 -4.98 4.75
N ILE A 52 -15.37 -4.18 4.49
CA ILE A 52 -15.53 -2.73 4.27
C ILE A 52 -16.18 -2.42 2.92
N THR A 53 -15.80 -3.15 1.89
CA THR A 53 -16.27 -2.89 0.52
C THR A 53 -17.61 -3.54 0.20
N GLY A 54 -17.99 -4.59 0.93
CA GLY A 54 -19.12 -5.45 0.58
C GLY A 54 -18.90 -6.24 -0.72
N PHE A 55 -17.68 -6.21 -1.28
CA PHE A 55 -17.33 -6.84 -2.54
C PHE A 55 -16.44 -8.06 -2.27
N PRO A 56 -16.81 -9.26 -2.75
CA PRO A 56 -15.97 -10.43 -2.59
C PRO A 56 -14.70 -10.28 -3.43
N GLU A 57 -13.62 -10.90 -2.95
CA GLU A 57 -12.43 -11.08 -3.78
C GLU A 57 -12.78 -11.87 -5.05
N CYS A 58 -12.32 -11.42 -6.21
CA CYS A 58 -12.56 -12.08 -7.49
C CYS A 58 -11.32 -12.07 -8.41
N LEU A 59 -11.41 -12.82 -9.52
CA LEU A 59 -10.36 -12.94 -10.53
C LEU A 59 -9.02 -13.39 -9.93
N ASP A 60 -9.07 -14.47 -9.13
CA ASP A 60 -7.91 -15.05 -8.43
C ASP A 60 -7.13 -14.05 -7.58
N GLY A 61 -7.86 -13.06 -7.06
CA GLY A 61 -7.31 -12.04 -6.19
C GLY A 61 -6.72 -10.82 -6.88
N ARG A 62 -6.86 -10.71 -8.21
CA ARG A 62 -6.48 -9.51 -8.96
C ARG A 62 -7.31 -8.29 -8.58
N VAL A 63 -8.56 -8.49 -8.15
CA VAL A 63 -9.47 -7.41 -7.75
C VAL A 63 -9.93 -7.62 -6.31
N LYS A 64 -9.24 -6.94 -5.38
CA LYS A 64 -9.54 -6.94 -3.94
C LYS A 64 -9.77 -5.53 -3.40
N THR A 65 -8.86 -4.62 -3.74
CA THR A 65 -8.76 -3.29 -3.11
C THR A 65 -9.10 -2.14 -4.06
N LEU A 66 -9.27 -2.44 -5.35
CA LEU A 66 -9.65 -1.48 -6.39
C LEU A 66 -11.13 -1.10 -6.28
N HIS A 67 -11.49 -0.45 -5.17
CA HIS A 67 -12.87 -0.13 -4.82
C HIS A 67 -13.00 1.31 -4.33
N PRO A 68 -14.08 2.04 -4.69
CA PRO A 68 -14.30 3.42 -4.23
C PRO A 68 -14.33 3.58 -2.71
N ALA A 69 -14.82 2.58 -1.96
CA ALA A 69 -14.81 2.64 -0.50
C ALA A 69 -13.38 2.68 0.10
N ILE A 70 -12.39 2.12 -0.61
CA ILE A 70 -10.98 2.18 -0.19
C ILE A 70 -10.35 3.47 -0.69
N HIS A 71 -10.42 3.73 -1.99
CA HIS A 71 -9.77 4.90 -2.57
C HIS A 71 -10.42 6.23 -2.16
N GLY A 72 -11.73 6.25 -1.93
CA GLY A 72 -12.44 7.42 -1.37
C GLY A 72 -12.02 7.71 0.07
N GLY A 73 -11.81 6.67 0.88
CA GLY A 73 -11.28 6.82 2.25
C GLY A 73 -9.83 7.33 2.27
N ILE A 74 -9.03 6.97 1.26
CA ILE A 74 -7.64 7.43 1.12
C ILE A 74 -7.57 8.84 0.52
N LEU A 75 -8.36 9.16 -0.51
CA LEU A 75 -8.19 10.38 -1.33
C LEU A 75 -9.06 11.56 -0.90
N ALA A 76 -10.00 11.37 0.04
CA ALA A 76 -10.76 12.49 0.57
C ALA A 76 -9.83 13.46 1.32
N MET A 77 -9.83 14.73 0.90
CA MET A 77 -9.07 15.80 1.56
C MET A 77 -9.88 16.23 2.78
N ARG A 78 -9.32 16.05 3.98
CA ARG A 78 -10.02 16.28 5.25
C ARG A 78 -10.30 17.76 5.48
N SER A 79 -9.46 18.63 4.92
CA SER A 79 -9.64 20.08 4.94
C SER A 79 -10.71 20.57 3.96
N ASN A 80 -11.21 19.74 3.05
CA ASN A 80 -12.28 20.09 2.11
C ASN A 80 -13.64 19.59 2.64
N PRO A 81 -14.55 20.48 3.10
CA PRO A 81 -15.85 20.07 3.63
C PRO A 81 -16.72 19.31 2.62
N GLU A 82 -16.62 19.62 1.33
CA GLU A 82 -17.41 18.96 0.27
C GLU A 82 -16.99 17.50 0.12
N HIS A 83 -15.68 17.21 0.16
CA HIS A 83 -15.18 15.83 0.12
C HIS A 83 -15.67 15.03 1.34
N MET A 84 -15.62 15.65 2.53
CA MET A 84 -16.06 15.01 3.77
C MET A 84 -17.57 14.74 3.78
N GLU A 85 -18.38 15.63 3.19
CA GLU A 85 -19.81 15.41 3.00
C GLU A 85 -20.08 14.27 2.00
N GLN A 86 -19.34 14.23 0.89
CA GLN A 86 -19.48 13.18 -0.13
C GLN A 86 -19.17 11.79 0.43
N ILE A 87 -18.03 11.60 1.09
CA ILE A 87 -17.69 10.28 1.66
C ILE A 87 -18.68 9.87 2.74
N LYS A 88 -19.19 10.82 3.54
CA LYS A 88 -20.23 10.55 4.54
C LYS A 88 -21.53 10.08 3.89
N LYS A 89 -21.99 10.73 2.81
CA LYS A 89 -23.18 10.31 2.04
C LYS A 89 -23.03 8.91 1.43
N LEU A 90 -21.81 8.54 1.07
CA LEU A 90 -21.47 7.25 0.49
C LEU A 90 -21.14 6.18 1.55
N ASN A 91 -21.24 6.48 2.84
CA ASN A 91 -20.82 5.62 3.95
C ASN A 91 -19.36 5.15 3.85
N ILE A 92 -18.49 6.01 3.34
CA ILE A 92 -17.06 5.80 3.24
C ILE A 92 -16.40 6.52 4.41
N GLU A 93 -15.61 5.80 5.20
CA GLU A 93 -14.82 6.42 6.27
C GLU A 93 -13.39 6.70 5.80
N PRO A 94 -12.74 7.74 6.33
CA PRO A 94 -11.34 8.03 6.06
C PRO A 94 -10.40 6.87 6.44
N ILE A 95 -9.29 6.79 5.73
CA ILE A 95 -8.15 5.93 6.06
C ILE A 95 -6.99 6.86 6.44
N ASP A 96 -6.35 6.60 7.57
CA ASP A 96 -5.28 7.43 8.14
C ASP A 96 -3.90 6.93 7.77
N ILE A 97 -3.74 5.60 7.65
CA ILE A 97 -2.47 4.95 7.37
C ILE A 97 -2.65 3.91 6.27
N VAL A 98 -1.74 3.90 5.30
CA VAL A 98 -1.61 2.87 4.29
C VAL A 98 -0.19 2.29 4.38
N CYS A 99 -0.08 1.07 4.88
CA CYS A 99 1.17 0.34 5.03
C CYS A 99 1.19 -0.84 4.05
N ILE A 100 1.94 -0.70 2.96
CA ILE A 100 2.00 -1.70 1.89
C ILE A 100 3.44 -1.82 1.42
N ASN A 101 3.97 -3.04 1.36
CA ASN A 101 5.18 -3.32 0.60
C ASN A 101 4.84 -4.27 -0.55
N LEU A 102 5.35 -3.94 -1.73
CA LEU A 102 5.02 -4.64 -2.97
C LEU A 102 5.65 -6.03 -2.96
N TYR A 103 5.01 -6.96 -3.67
CA TYR A 103 5.62 -8.26 -3.90
C TYR A 103 6.96 -8.09 -4.61
N PRO A 104 7.99 -8.89 -4.30
CA PRO A 104 9.31 -8.74 -4.91
C PRO A 104 9.28 -9.25 -6.35
N PHE A 105 8.74 -8.42 -7.26
CA PHE A 105 8.74 -8.70 -8.69
C PHE A 105 10.16 -8.95 -9.21
N LYS A 106 11.15 -8.19 -8.69
CA LYS A 106 12.57 -8.42 -8.95
C LYS A 106 12.99 -9.86 -8.63
N GLU A 107 12.71 -10.35 -7.43
CA GLU A 107 13.07 -11.72 -7.04
C GLU A 107 12.36 -12.75 -7.91
N THR A 108 11.14 -12.45 -8.37
CA THR A 108 10.39 -13.34 -9.26
C THR A 108 11.08 -13.47 -10.62
N ILE A 109 11.46 -12.36 -11.25
CA ILE A 109 12.08 -12.36 -12.58
C ILE A 109 13.54 -12.85 -12.59
N LEU A 110 14.18 -12.94 -11.41
CA LEU A 110 15.54 -13.48 -11.25
C LEU A 110 15.58 -15.01 -11.06
N LYS A 111 14.43 -15.68 -10.90
CA LYS A 111 14.37 -17.15 -10.84
C LYS A 111 14.71 -17.74 -12.20
N GLU A 112 15.54 -18.78 -12.23
CA GLU A 112 16.06 -19.39 -13.46
C GLU A 112 14.95 -19.83 -14.43
N ASP A 113 13.84 -20.36 -13.90
CA ASP A 113 12.74 -20.94 -14.69
C ASP A 113 11.47 -20.07 -14.73
N VAL A 114 11.58 -18.75 -14.50
CA VAL A 114 10.41 -17.88 -14.53
C VAL A 114 9.85 -17.73 -15.95
N THR A 115 8.59 -18.15 -16.14
CA THR A 115 7.88 -17.96 -17.41
C THR A 115 7.33 -16.53 -17.52
N LEU A 116 6.98 -16.10 -18.75
CA LEU A 116 6.32 -14.81 -18.96
C LEU A 116 4.99 -14.74 -18.18
N GLU A 117 4.21 -15.81 -18.23
CA GLU A 117 2.91 -15.92 -17.55
C GLU A 117 3.11 -15.76 -16.04
N THR A 118 4.08 -16.48 -15.46
CA THR A 118 4.39 -16.39 -14.03
C THR A 118 4.79 -14.97 -13.63
N ALA A 119 5.65 -14.32 -14.41
CA ALA A 119 6.03 -12.94 -14.14
C ALA A 119 4.83 -11.98 -14.22
N VAL A 120 3.99 -12.11 -15.26
CA VAL A 120 2.79 -11.28 -15.45
C VAL A 120 1.79 -11.44 -14.30
N GLU A 121 1.59 -12.65 -13.79
CA GLU A 121 0.72 -12.88 -12.62
C GLU A 121 1.25 -12.22 -11.34
N ASN A 122 2.57 -11.98 -11.23
CA ASN A 122 3.18 -11.33 -10.08
C ASN A 122 3.24 -9.79 -10.21
N ILE A 123 2.67 -9.21 -11.26
CA ILE A 123 2.52 -7.76 -11.38
C ILE A 123 1.36 -7.30 -10.49
N ASP A 124 1.70 -6.76 -9.33
CA ASP A 124 0.73 -6.12 -8.43
C ASP A 124 0.13 -4.84 -9.05
N ILE A 125 -1.20 -4.76 -9.04
CA ILE A 125 -1.98 -3.60 -9.46
C ILE A 125 -2.53 -2.84 -8.24
N GLY A 126 -3.05 -3.58 -7.25
CA GLY A 126 -3.74 -3.02 -6.10
C GLY A 126 -2.79 -2.27 -5.16
N GLY A 127 -1.62 -2.86 -4.88
CA GLY A 127 -0.58 -2.29 -4.04
C GLY A 127 -0.11 -0.92 -4.54
N PRO A 128 0.41 -0.81 -5.79
CA PRO A 128 0.87 0.47 -6.34
C PRO A 128 -0.26 1.51 -6.43
N THR A 129 -1.49 1.09 -6.74
CA THR A 129 -2.63 2.03 -6.81
C THR A 129 -2.94 2.64 -5.44
N MET A 130 -2.98 1.84 -4.37
CA MET A 130 -3.21 2.36 -3.02
C MET A 130 -2.03 3.21 -2.51
N LEU A 131 -0.80 2.77 -2.75
CA LEU A 131 0.42 3.50 -2.40
C LEU A 131 0.43 4.89 -3.04
N ARG A 132 0.20 4.98 -4.35
CA ARG A 132 0.15 6.27 -5.07
C ARG A 132 -1.00 7.15 -4.61
N ALA A 133 -2.16 6.55 -4.30
CA ALA A 133 -3.30 7.31 -3.75
C ALA A 133 -2.98 7.93 -2.38
N ALA A 134 -2.35 7.17 -1.49
CA ALA A 134 -1.96 7.65 -0.17
C ALA A 134 -0.84 8.69 -0.24
N ALA A 135 0.18 8.46 -1.07
CA ALA A 135 1.26 9.42 -1.31
C ALA A 135 0.76 10.73 -1.94
N LYS A 136 -0.25 10.67 -2.82
CA LYS A 136 -0.91 11.87 -3.37
C LYS A 136 -1.59 12.69 -2.26
N ASN A 137 -2.26 12.03 -1.32
CA ASN A 137 -3.00 12.68 -0.23
C ASN A 137 -2.19 12.73 1.10
N TRP A 138 -0.88 12.89 0.99
CA TRP A 138 0.06 12.80 2.12
C TRP A 138 -0.22 13.79 3.26
N GLN A 139 -0.94 14.88 3.00
CA GLN A 139 -1.32 15.85 4.03
C GLN A 139 -2.17 15.16 5.11
N ASP A 140 -3.04 14.26 4.68
CA ASP A 140 -4.04 13.60 5.51
C ASP A 140 -3.70 12.14 5.82
N VAL A 141 -3.01 11.45 4.90
CA VAL A 141 -2.70 10.01 5.00
C VAL A 141 -1.20 9.79 5.20
N VAL A 142 -0.84 8.94 6.16
CA VAL A 142 0.52 8.42 6.32
C VAL A 142 0.66 7.20 5.41
N VAL A 143 1.61 7.23 4.49
CA VAL A 143 1.93 6.07 3.65
C VAL A 143 3.25 5.45 4.10
N VAL A 144 3.34 4.13 4.18
CA VAL A 144 4.55 3.43 4.61
C VAL A 144 4.79 2.24 3.70
N VAL A 145 6.01 2.16 3.14
CA VAL A 145 6.42 1.08 2.24
C VAL A 145 7.62 0.28 2.75
N ASP A 146 8.42 0.85 3.65
CA ASP A 146 9.61 0.21 4.21
C ASP A 146 9.43 -0.08 5.72
N PRO A 147 9.71 -1.30 6.19
CA PRO A 147 9.75 -1.62 7.63
C PRO A 147 10.63 -0.70 8.47
N SER A 148 11.69 -0.09 7.90
CA SER A 148 12.57 0.82 8.63
C SER A 148 11.84 2.07 9.15
N ASP A 149 10.72 2.44 8.52
CA ASP A 149 9.93 3.61 8.90
C ASP A 149 8.90 3.34 10.00
N TYR A 150 8.64 2.06 10.35
CA TYR A 150 7.61 1.68 11.33
C TYR A 150 7.84 2.34 12.69
N LYS A 151 9.07 2.32 13.17
CA LYS A 151 9.42 2.90 14.47
C LYS A 151 9.19 4.40 14.49
N THR A 152 9.64 5.12 13.46
CA THR A 152 9.46 6.58 13.34
C THR A 152 7.98 6.95 13.37
N VAL A 153 7.15 6.24 12.61
CA VAL A 153 5.69 6.49 12.57
C VAL A 153 5.05 6.26 13.94
N ILE A 154 5.37 5.15 14.61
CA ILE A 154 4.82 4.84 15.94
C ILE A 154 5.28 5.84 17.00
N ASP A 155 6.56 6.22 16.98
CA ASP A 155 7.11 7.16 17.96
C ASP A 155 6.48 8.55 17.82
N GLU A 156 6.31 9.04 16.59
CA GLU A 156 5.62 10.33 16.34
C GLU A 156 4.16 10.27 16.79
N LEU A 157 3.42 9.20 16.46
CA LEU A 157 2.04 9.03 16.91
C LEU A 157 1.93 8.96 18.43
N LYS A 158 2.86 8.31 19.12
CA LYS A 158 2.86 8.25 20.59
C LYS A 158 3.17 9.60 21.24
N ALA A 159 4.08 10.36 20.64
CA ALA A 159 4.51 11.64 21.18
C ALA A 159 3.48 12.75 20.94
N ASN A 160 2.86 12.77 19.76
CA ASN A 160 2.10 13.92 19.28
C ASN A 160 0.64 13.60 18.90
N ASP A 161 0.22 12.33 18.98
CA ASP A 161 -1.06 11.82 18.43
C ASP A 161 -1.22 12.01 16.90
N GLU A 162 -0.14 12.45 16.23
CA GLU A 162 -0.05 12.65 14.79
C GLU A 162 1.37 12.39 14.25
N VAL A 163 1.46 12.04 12.98
CA VAL A 163 2.73 12.04 12.23
C VAL A 163 2.92 13.43 11.62
N SER A 164 4.12 13.98 11.79
CA SER A 164 4.48 15.31 11.32
C SER A 164 4.33 15.44 9.80
N LYS A 165 3.99 16.66 9.33
CA LYS A 165 3.92 16.95 7.88
C LYS A 165 5.24 16.65 7.17
N GLN A 166 6.37 16.90 7.83
CA GLN A 166 7.69 16.61 7.29
C GLN A 166 7.87 15.10 7.05
N THR A 167 7.53 14.26 8.02
CA THR A 167 7.61 12.81 7.89
C THR A 167 6.62 12.29 6.85
N LYS A 168 5.37 12.76 6.84
CA LYS A 168 4.39 12.37 5.80
C LYS A 168 4.88 12.72 4.38
N PHE A 169 5.43 13.91 4.18
CA PHE A 169 5.95 14.34 2.88
C PHE A 169 7.16 13.51 2.44
N ARG A 170 8.10 13.23 3.35
CA ARG A 170 9.24 12.34 3.08
C ARG A 170 8.76 10.97 2.63
N LEU A 171 7.85 10.36 3.39
CA LEU A 171 7.30 9.03 3.09
C LEU A 171 6.58 8.98 1.74
N ALA A 172 5.83 10.04 1.40
CA ALA A 172 5.21 10.15 0.08
C ALA A 172 6.23 10.18 -1.06
N GLY A 173 7.35 10.88 -0.89
CA GLY A 173 8.48 10.87 -1.83
C GLY A 173 9.06 9.47 -2.02
N VAL A 174 9.37 8.78 -0.91
CA VAL A 174 9.88 7.40 -0.92
C VAL A 174 8.93 6.46 -1.66
N VAL A 175 7.63 6.63 -1.51
CA VAL A 175 6.63 5.80 -2.22
C VAL A 175 6.64 6.04 -3.73
N PHE A 176 6.75 7.29 -4.18
CA PHE A 176 6.85 7.56 -5.62
C PHE A 176 8.16 7.04 -6.21
N GLU A 177 9.27 7.10 -5.47
CA GLU A 177 10.53 6.46 -5.87
C GLU A 177 10.39 4.93 -5.95
N HIS A 178 9.76 4.30 -4.96
CA HIS A 178 9.53 2.87 -4.90
C HIS A 178 8.66 2.38 -6.07
N THR A 179 7.56 3.07 -6.36
CA THR A 179 6.67 2.72 -7.48
C THR A 179 7.30 2.99 -8.84
N ALA A 180 8.09 4.06 -8.99
CA ALA A 180 8.85 4.31 -10.22
C ALA A 180 9.87 3.20 -10.50
N LYS A 181 10.58 2.74 -9.48
CA LYS A 181 11.48 1.59 -9.56
C LYS A 181 10.74 0.31 -9.96
N TYR A 182 9.60 0.04 -9.32
CA TYR A 182 8.78 -1.13 -9.61
C TYR A 182 8.33 -1.17 -11.09
N ASP A 183 7.82 -0.05 -11.61
CA ASP A 183 7.40 0.05 -13.01
C ASP A 183 8.57 -0.03 -13.99
N ALA A 184 9.75 0.49 -13.63
CA ALA A 184 10.96 0.38 -14.43
C ALA A 184 11.40 -1.08 -14.61
N LEU A 185 11.33 -1.89 -13.54
CA LEU A 185 11.64 -3.32 -13.58
C LEU A 185 10.65 -4.09 -14.47
N ILE A 186 9.35 -3.81 -14.36
CA ILE A 186 8.32 -4.41 -15.20
C ILE A 186 8.56 -4.07 -16.68
N SER A 187 8.77 -2.78 -16.97
CA SER A 187 9.01 -2.29 -18.34
C SER A 187 10.25 -2.96 -18.96
N SER A 188 11.35 -3.02 -18.21
CA SER A 188 12.59 -3.67 -18.62
C SER A 188 12.39 -5.17 -18.90
N TYR A 189 11.73 -5.89 -17.99
CA TYR A 189 11.43 -7.31 -18.16
C TYR A 189 10.57 -7.56 -19.41
N LEU A 190 9.45 -6.84 -19.56
CA LEU A 190 8.56 -7.01 -20.71
C LEU A 190 9.26 -6.66 -22.03
N ARG A 191 10.11 -5.64 -22.06
CA ARG A 191 10.94 -5.31 -23.23
C ARG A 191 11.85 -6.47 -23.61
N SER A 192 12.54 -7.07 -22.64
CA SER A 192 13.43 -8.21 -22.88
C SER A 192 12.70 -9.42 -23.50
N LYS A 193 11.42 -9.59 -23.19
CA LYS A 193 10.58 -10.68 -23.73
C LYS A 193 9.96 -10.39 -25.10
N ARG A 194 9.87 -9.11 -25.51
CA ARG A 194 9.41 -8.73 -26.86
C ARG A 194 10.46 -8.92 -27.95
N GLY A 195 11.75 -9.08 -27.58
CA GLY A 195 12.85 -9.16 -28.53
C GLY A 195 13.22 -7.81 -29.15
N ASP A 196 13.02 -6.72 -28.40
CA ASP A 196 13.37 -5.37 -28.87
C ASP A 196 14.91 -5.19 -28.86
N ASP A 197 15.57 -5.42 -30.00
CA ASP A 197 17.04 -5.38 -30.15
C ASP A 197 17.63 -3.95 -30.24
N VAL A 198 16.79 -2.93 -30.31
CA VAL A 198 17.20 -1.51 -30.38
C VAL A 198 17.09 -0.84 -29.01
N LEU A 199 17.69 0.34 -28.84
CA LEU A 199 17.51 1.15 -27.62
C LEU A 199 16.06 1.68 -27.52
N PRO A 200 15.51 1.89 -26.30
CA PRO A 200 14.20 2.51 -26.13
C PRO A 200 14.24 4.00 -26.51
N ASP A 201 13.12 4.52 -27.01
CA ASP A 201 12.94 5.97 -27.17
C ASP A 201 13.03 6.71 -25.81
N ASN A 202 12.59 6.06 -24.74
CA ASN A 202 12.68 6.55 -23.37
C ASN A 202 13.35 5.49 -22.48
N LEU A 203 14.53 5.81 -21.95
CA LEU A 203 15.26 4.95 -21.03
C LEU A 203 14.93 5.32 -19.57
N THR A 204 14.28 4.40 -18.85
CA THR A 204 14.05 4.53 -17.40
C THR A 204 15.09 3.71 -16.66
N LEU A 205 15.98 4.37 -15.92
CA LEU A 205 16.98 3.73 -15.09
C LEU A 205 16.55 3.75 -13.62
N THR A 206 16.81 2.65 -12.93
CA THR A 206 16.67 2.54 -11.49
C THR A 206 17.88 1.79 -10.93
N TYR A 207 18.29 2.14 -9.71
CA TYR A 207 19.45 1.57 -9.05
C TYR A 207 19.00 0.82 -7.79
N GLU A 208 19.78 -0.20 -7.43
CA GLU A 208 19.79 -0.83 -6.11
C GLU A 208 21.21 -0.86 -5.57
#